data_AF-A0A2E6RIA6-F1
#
_entry.id   AF-A0A2E6RIA6-F1
#
_cell.length_a   1.000
_cell.length_b   1.000
_cell.length_c   1.000
_cell.angle_alpha   90.00
_cell.angle_beta   90.00
_cell.angle_gamma   90.00
#
_symmetry.space_group_name_H-M   'P 1'
#
loop_
_entity.id
_entity.type
_entity.pdbx_description
1 polymer ?
#
loop_
_entity_poly.entity_id
_entity_poly.type
_entity_poly.pdbx_seq_one_letter_code
_entity_poly.pdbx_strand_id
1 'polypeptide(L)'
;MYHWRVRTNQTGLADSPIPFADWLDLCLRKRDPFYVKNPLMLAPQTYWLCDDTGRLLVDRLLRFERLAADFAEFCSVIRFDGLELPHLKKTERRHYSVYFSECDAELVGQVYKSDIDAFGYTFEAEPT
;
A
#
# COMPACT_ATOMS: atom_id res chain seq x y z
N MET A 1 -7.59 -1.44 1.81
CA MET A 1 -8.68 -1.72 0.84
C MET A 1 -9.86 -2.47 1.47
N TYR A 2 -9.64 -3.58 2.18
CA TYR A 2 -10.68 -4.39 2.84
C TYR A 2 -11.73 -3.59 3.62
N HIS A 3 -11.33 -2.85 4.68
CA HIS A 3 -12.27 -2.06 5.49
C HIS A 3 -13.05 -1.00 4.70
N TRP A 4 -12.44 -0.44 3.66
CA TRP A 4 -13.14 0.51 2.79
C TRP A 4 -14.24 -0.20 1.99
N ARG A 5 -14.00 -1.42 1.49
CA ARG A 5 -15.00 -2.24 0.78
C ARG A 5 -16.10 -2.77 1.69
N VAL A 6 -15.78 -3.07 2.95
CA VAL A 6 -16.80 -3.35 3.98
C VAL A 6 -17.67 -2.10 4.16
N ARG A 7 -17.07 -0.93 4.33
CA ARG A 7 -17.82 0.32 4.55
C ARG A 7 -18.67 0.75 3.35
N THR A 8 -18.20 0.57 2.13
CA THR A 8 -18.92 0.96 0.90
C THR A 8 -19.80 -0.15 0.34
N ASN A 9 -19.72 -1.35 0.91
CA ASN A 9 -20.43 -2.57 0.52
C ASN A 9 -20.41 -2.90 -0.99
N GLN A 10 -19.38 -2.50 -1.72
CA GLN A 10 -19.31 -2.68 -3.18
C GLN A 10 -19.24 -4.14 -3.63
N THR A 11 -18.89 -5.04 -2.70
CA THR A 11 -18.72 -6.48 -2.93
C THR A 11 -19.55 -7.32 -1.96
N GLY A 12 -20.61 -6.76 -1.36
CA GLY A 12 -21.43 -7.48 -0.38
C GLY A 12 -20.73 -7.80 0.95
N LEU A 13 -19.52 -7.28 1.18
CA LEU A 13 -18.72 -7.60 2.38
C LEU A 13 -19.31 -7.03 3.68
N ALA A 14 -20.22 -6.06 3.60
CA ALA A 14 -20.95 -5.58 4.78
C ALA A 14 -22.05 -6.57 5.18
N ASP A 15 -22.75 -7.13 4.18
CA ASP A 15 -23.89 -8.03 4.39
C ASP A 15 -23.45 -9.46 4.69
N SER A 16 -22.34 -9.89 4.08
CA SER A 16 -21.77 -11.22 4.25
C SER A 16 -20.25 -11.10 4.38
N PRO A 17 -19.76 -10.75 5.59
CA PRO A 17 -18.34 -10.56 5.83
C PRO A 17 -17.61 -11.90 5.75
N ILE A 18 -16.41 -11.86 5.17
CA ILE A 18 -15.44 -12.95 5.20
C ILE A 18 -14.20 -12.50 5.98
N PRO A 19 -13.47 -13.43 6.62
CA PRO A 19 -12.18 -13.12 7.23
C PRO A 19 -11.22 -12.40 6.27
N PHE A 20 -10.37 -11.52 6.83
CA PHE A 20 -9.40 -10.76 6.03
C PHE A 20 -8.43 -11.69 5.26
N ALA A 21 -7.99 -12.78 5.90
CA ALA A 21 -7.13 -13.80 5.27
C ALA A 21 -7.81 -14.43 4.03
N ASP A 22 -9.09 -14.80 4.15
CA ASP A 22 -9.85 -15.36 3.02
C ASP A 22 -10.00 -14.33 1.89
N TRP A 23 -10.25 -13.07 2.26
CA TRP A 23 -10.31 -11.97 1.29
C TRP A 23 -8.97 -11.75 0.58
N LEU A 24 -7.84 -11.85 1.30
CA LEU A 24 -6.50 -11.77 0.70
C LEU A 24 -6.26 -12.91 -0.28
N ASP A 25 -6.60 -14.15 0.08
CA ASP A 25 -6.44 -15.30 -0.82
C ASP A 25 -7.28 -15.15 -2.10
N LEU A 26 -8.53 -14.69 -1.97
CA LEU A 26 -9.41 -14.40 -3.11
C LEU A 26 -8.83 -13.31 -4.02
N CYS A 27 -8.24 -12.25 -3.44
CA CYS A 27 -7.68 -11.15 -4.21
C CYS A 27 -6.34 -11.49 -4.87
N LEU A 28 -5.39 -12.06 -4.11
CA LEU A 28 -4.00 -12.16 -4.51
C LEU A 28 -3.67 -13.50 -5.18
N ARG A 29 -4.18 -14.61 -4.63
CA ARG A 29 -3.90 -15.96 -5.14
C ARG A 29 -4.90 -16.36 -6.22
N LYS A 30 -6.20 -16.31 -5.91
CA LYS A 30 -7.27 -16.73 -6.83
C LYS A 30 -7.61 -15.68 -7.89
N ARG A 31 -7.30 -14.41 -7.63
CA ARG A 31 -7.62 -13.26 -8.49
C ARG A 31 -9.10 -13.26 -8.91
N ASP A 32 -9.97 -13.52 -7.94
CA ASP A 32 -11.40 -13.64 -8.18
C ASP A 32 -11.94 -12.32 -8.77
N PRO A 33 -12.55 -12.33 -9.98
CA PRO A 33 -13.02 -11.13 -10.66
C PRO A 33 -14.14 -10.41 -9.90
N PHE A 34 -14.84 -11.09 -9.00
CA PHE A 34 -15.82 -10.46 -8.11
C PHE A 34 -15.15 -9.42 -7.19
N TYR A 35 -13.98 -9.78 -6.64
CA TYR A 35 -13.20 -8.90 -5.78
C TYR A 35 -12.20 -8.03 -6.55
N VAL A 36 -11.69 -8.50 -7.70
CA VAL A 36 -10.64 -7.84 -8.48
C VAL A 36 -11.13 -7.59 -9.91
N LYS A 37 -11.95 -6.56 -10.09
CA LYS A 37 -12.47 -6.17 -11.42
C LYS A 37 -11.41 -5.62 -12.37
N ASN A 38 -10.39 -4.95 -11.81
CA ASN A 38 -9.26 -4.43 -12.57
C ASN A 38 -7.96 -4.94 -11.93
N PRO A 39 -7.20 -5.83 -12.61
CA PRO A 39 -5.95 -6.38 -12.09
C PRO A 39 -4.91 -5.32 -11.72
N LEU A 40 -4.91 -4.17 -12.41
CA LEU A 40 -3.98 -3.07 -12.14
C LEU A 40 -4.20 -2.42 -10.77
N MET A 41 -5.35 -2.62 -10.14
CA MET A 41 -5.60 -2.14 -8.77
C MET A 41 -4.72 -2.79 -7.71
N LEU A 42 -4.15 -3.97 -8.02
CA LEU A 42 -3.26 -4.73 -7.16
C LEU A 42 -1.87 -4.89 -7.79
N ALA A 43 -1.55 -4.11 -8.83
CA ALA A 43 -0.22 -4.09 -9.40
C ALA A 43 0.78 -3.54 -8.36
N PRO A 44 1.99 -4.13 -8.25
CA PRO A 44 3.08 -3.55 -7.47
C PRO A 44 3.39 -2.10 -7.92
N GLN A 45 3.89 -1.26 -7.02
CA GLN A 45 4.29 0.11 -7.33
C GLN A 45 5.41 0.17 -8.37
N THR A 46 6.32 -0.81 -8.33
CA THR A 46 7.39 -1.03 -9.31
C THR A 46 6.86 -1.18 -10.75
N TYR A 47 5.63 -1.67 -10.94
CA TYR A 47 4.99 -1.71 -12.26
C TYR A 47 4.83 -0.31 -12.88
N TRP A 48 4.64 0.72 -12.05
CA TRP A 48 4.42 2.09 -12.49
C TRP A 48 5.68 2.95 -12.46
N LEU A 49 6.60 2.61 -11.56
CA LEU A 49 7.76 3.44 -11.25
C LEU A 49 9.05 2.96 -11.92
N CYS A 50 9.09 1.74 -12.43
CA CYS A 50 10.29 1.19 -13.06
C CYS A 50 10.11 0.99 -14.58
N ASP A 51 11.24 1.05 -15.30
CA ASP A 51 11.34 0.55 -16.66
C ASP A 51 11.36 -0.99 -16.72
N ASP A 52 11.46 -1.54 -17.94
CA ASP A 52 11.56 -2.98 -18.20
C ASP A 52 12.83 -3.63 -17.65
N THR A 53 13.85 -2.83 -17.28
CA THR A 53 15.08 -3.29 -16.64
C THR A 53 15.02 -3.22 -15.11
N GLY A 54 13.93 -2.69 -14.54
CA GLY A 54 13.76 -2.51 -13.10
C GLY A 54 14.35 -1.21 -12.55
N ARG A 55 14.79 -0.28 -13.40
CA ARG A 55 15.32 1.03 -12.96
C ARG A 55 14.18 2.00 -12.70
N LEU A 56 14.28 2.77 -11.62
CA LEU A 56 13.31 3.82 -11.31
C LEU A 56 13.33 4.93 -12.37
N LEU A 57 12.14 5.33 -12.80
CA LEU A 57 11.87 6.37 -13.80
C LEU A 57 11.73 7.78 -13.19
N VAL A 58 11.98 7.92 -11.89
CA VAL A 58 11.84 9.16 -11.14
C VAL A 58 13.15 9.50 -10.43
N ASP A 59 13.48 10.80 -10.34
CA ASP A 59 14.69 11.27 -9.68
C ASP A 59 14.59 11.19 -8.14
N ARG A 60 13.37 11.24 -7.60
CA ARG A 60 13.12 11.21 -6.16
C ARG A 60 11.79 10.53 -5.83
N LEU A 61 11.82 9.68 -4.81
CA LEU A 61 10.67 9.03 -4.21
C LEU A 61 10.45 9.61 -2.81
N LEU A 62 9.25 10.10 -2.51
CA LEU A 62 8.87 10.56 -1.18
C LEU A 62 7.99 9.50 -0.50
N ARG A 63 8.22 9.26 0.79
CA ARG A 63 7.56 8.19 1.55
C ARG A 63 6.35 8.72 2.32
N PHE A 64 5.23 8.01 2.27
CA PHE A 64 4.01 8.44 2.97
C PHE A 64 4.19 8.48 4.49
N GLU A 65 4.96 7.53 5.04
CA GLU A 65 5.32 7.43 6.45
C GLU A 65 6.14 8.63 6.96
N ARG A 66 6.82 9.35 6.06
CA ARG A 66 7.66 10.52 6.36
C ARG A 66 7.32 11.74 5.50
N LEU A 67 6.10 11.77 4.94
CA LEU A 67 5.77 12.63 3.80
C LEU A 67 6.03 14.12 4.05
N ALA A 68 5.68 14.62 5.23
CA ALA A 68 5.89 16.02 5.57
C ALA A 68 7.38 16.39 5.62
N ALA A 69 8.21 15.51 6.18
CA ALA A 69 9.65 15.72 6.26
C ALA A 69 10.31 15.58 4.88
N ASP A 70 9.97 14.52 4.15
CA ASP A 70 10.49 14.25 2.80
C ASP A 70 10.08 15.37 1.82
N PHE A 71 8.87 15.90 1.94
CA PHE A 71 8.38 17.03 1.15
C PHE A 71 9.13 18.33 1.48
N ALA A 72 9.34 18.64 2.77
CA ALA A 72 10.11 19.82 3.17
C ALA A 72 11.56 19.76 2.66
N GLU A 73 12.20 18.59 2.74
CA GLU A 73 13.53 18.37 2.18
C GLU A 73 13.53 18.57 0.66
N PHE A 74 12.54 18.01 -0.04
CA PHE A 74 12.40 18.18 -1.48
C PHE A 74 12.22 19.64 -1.88
N CYS A 75 11.35 20.39 -1.21
CA CYS A 75 11.14 21.83 -1.41
C CYS A 75 12.46 22.62 -1.28
N SER A 76 13.28 22.28 -0.28
CA SER A 76 14.59 22.91 -0.10
C SER A 76 15.53 22.63 -1.26
N VAL A 77 15.58 21.38 -1.75
CA VAL A 77 16.40 20.99 -2.92
C VAL A 77 16.03 21.78 -4.18
N ILE A 78 14.73 22.01 -4.41
CA ILE A 78 14.25 22.75 -5.58
C ILE A 78 14.16 24.27 -5.35
N ARG A 79 14.61 24.77 -4.18
CA ARG A 79 14.56 26.19 -3.76
C ARG A 79 13.15 26.77 -3.80
N PHE A 80 12.18 25.98 -3.33
CA PHE A 80 10.78 26.34 -3.23
C PHE A 80 10.31 26.24 -1.77
N ASP A 81 10.97 27.02 -0.92
CA ASP A 81 10.78 26.99 0.54
C ASP A 81 9.45 27.63 0.99
N GLY A 82 9.03 27.30 2.22
CA GLY A 82 7.86 27.91 2.86
C GLY A 82 6.51 27.32 2.46
N LEU A 83 6.49 26.23 1.69
CA LEU A 83 5.28 25.47 1.45
C LEU A 83 4.94 24.54 2.61
N GLU A 84 3.68 24.55 3.01
CA GLU A 84 3.12 23.54 3.91
C GLU A 84 2.35 22.49 3.10
N LEU A 85 2.47 21.22 3.53
CA LEU A 85 1.67 20.12 3.00
C LEU A 85 0.59 19.73 4.02
N PRO A 86 -0.61 20.34 3.95
CA PRO A 86 -1.65 20.08 4.96
C PRO A 86 -2.20 18.66 4.85
N HIS A 87 -2.32 17.98 5.98
CA HIS A 87 -2.86 16.62 6.05
C HIS A 87 -4.40 16.61 6.17
N LEU A 88 -5.11 17.08 5.14
CA LEU A 88 -6.57 17.31 5.18
C LEU A 88 -7.42 16.02 5.32
N LYS A 89 -6.91 14.88 4.84
CA LYS A 89 -7.65 13.60 4.77
C LYS A 89 -7.06 12.54 5.70
N LYS A 90 -6.78 12.92 6.95
CA LYS A 90 -6.30 11.97 7.96
C LYS A 90 -7.40 10.97 8.31
N THR A 91 -7.08 9.68 8.29
CA THR A 91 -7.94 8.62 8.84
C THR A 91 -7.20 7.88 9.94
N GLU A 92 -7.88 7.65 11.06
CA GLU A 92 -7.33 6.83 12.14
C GLU A 92 -7.42 5.36 11.79
N ARG A 93 -6.32 4.64 12.01
CA ARG A 93 -6.19 3.21 11.75
C ARG A 93 -5.21 2.62 12.77
N ARG A 94 -5.44 1.35 13.13
CA ARG A 94 -4.45 0.57 13.89
C ARG A 94 -3.22 0.33 13.02
N HIS A 95 -2.10 0.00 13.66
CA HIS A 95 -0.91 -0.42 12.93
C HIS A 95 -1.25 -1.58 11.98
N TYR A 96 -0.70 -1.56 10.76
CA TYR A 96 -1.13 -2.49 9.73
C TYR A 96 -0.85 -3.95 10.12
N SER A 97 0.22 -4.20 10.88
CA SER A 97 0.63 -5.53 11.32
C SER A 97 -0.47 -6.26 12.12
N VAL A 98 -1.37 -5.52 12.78
CA VAL A 98 -2.47 -6.08 13.59
C VAL A 98 -3.49 -6.83 12.73
N TYR A 99 -3.52 -6.57 11.41
CA TYR A 99 -4.44 -7.23 10.50
C TYR A 99 -3.89 -8.52 9.88
N PHE A 100 -2.59 -8.82 10.05
CA PHE A 100 -1.92 -9.93 9.37
C PHE A 100 -1.61 -11.06 10.35
N SER A 101 -1.88 -12.29 9.92
CA SER A 101 -1.17 -13.46 10.43
C SER A 101 0.21 -13.59 9.75
N GLU A 102 1.07 -14.47 10.27
CA GLU A 102 2.35 -14.80 9.64
C GLU A 102 2.17 -15.29 8.18
N CYS A 103 1.20 -16.19 7.95
CA CYS A 103 0.86 -16.67 6.61
C CYS A 103 0.39 -15.54 5.66
N ASP A 104 -0.35 -14.56 6.18
CA ASP A 104 -0.81 -13.42 5.38
C ASP A 104 0.37 -12.52 4.98
N ALA A 105 1.28 -12.28 5.93
CA ALA A 105 2.48 -11.48 5.71
C ALA A 105 3.39 -12.14 4.67
N GLU A 106 3.57 -13.46 4.73
CA GLU A 106 4.31 -14.22 3.73
C GLU A 106 3.68 -14.13 2.33
N LEU A 107 2.35 -14.29 2.23
CA LEU A 107 1.63 -14.19 0.96
C LEU A 107 1.83 -12.80 0.33
N VAL A 108 1.64 -11.73 1.10
CA VAL A 108 1.86 -10.36 0.64
C VAL A 108 3.34 -10.15 0.28
N GLY A 109 4.26 -10.66 1.09
CA GLY A 109 5.70 -10.58 0.84
C GLY A 109 6.12 -11.22 -0.48
N GLN A 110 5.51 -12.36 -0.85
CA GLN A 110 5.75 -13.02 -2.13
C GLN A 110 5.19 -12.21 -3.30
N VAL A 111 3.95 -11.71 -3.18
CA VAL A 111 3.26 -10.99 -4.26
C VAL A 111 3.89 -9.63 -4.54
N TYR A 112 4.30 -8.91 -3.50
CA TYR A 112 4.89 -7.57 -3.61
C TYR A 112 6.41 -7.57 -3.39
N LYS A 113 7.06 -8.71 -3.63
CA LYS A 113 8.52 -8.85 -3.46
C LYS A 113 9.31 -7.79 -4.20
N SER A 114 8.89 -7.44 -5.43
CA SER A 114 9.57 -6.41 -6.22
C SER A 114 9.58 -5.05 -5.55
N ASP A 115 8.46 -4.64 -4.95
CA ASP A 115 8.36 -3.38 -4.20
C ASP A 115 9.19 -3.42 -2.92
N ILE A 116 9.10 -4.54 -2.19
CA ILE A 116 9.83 -4.73 -0.94
C ILE A 116 11.33 -4.64 -1.17
N ASP A 117 11.83 -5.34 -2.18
CA ASP A 117 13.26 -5.34 -2.54
C ASP A 117 13.69 -3.97 -3.07
N ALA A 118 12.92 -3.35 -3.98
CA ALA A 118 13.28 -2.09 -4.62
C ALA A 118 13.28 -0.90 -3.64
N PHE A 119 12.38 -0.90 -2.66
CA PHE A 119 12.22 0.20 -1.71
C PHE A 119 12.76 -0.12 -0.31
N GLY A 120 13.34 -1.31 -0.10
CA GLY A 120 13.97 -1.70 1.16
C GLY A 120 13.00 -1.76 2.33
N TYR A 121 11.77 -2.25 2.09
CA TYR A 121 10.79 -2.42 3.16
C TYR A 121 11.06 -3.70 3.98
N THR A 122 10.67 -3.65 5.25
CA THR A 122 10.63 -4.82 6.14
C THR A 122 9.28 -4.87 6.83
N PHE A 123 8.82 -6.06 7.23
CA PHE A 123 7.57 -6.18 7.96
C PHE A 123 7.75 -5.67 9.40
N GLU A 124 7.00 -4.63 9.77
CA GLU A 124 7.10 -3.99 11.09
C GLU A 124 6.05 -4.54 12.05
N ALA A 125 6.28 -4.35 13.35
CA ALA A 125 5.30 -4.60 14.40
C ALA A 125 4.77 -3.29 14.97
N GLU A 126 3.63 -3.34 15.66
CA GLU A 126 3.09 -2.17 16.34
C GLU A 126 4.11 -1.65 17.38
N PRO A 127 4.45 -0.34 17.38
CA PRO A 127 5.36 0.22 18.38
C PRO A 127 4.77 0.02 19.78
N THR A 128 5.58 -0.52 20.69
CA THR A 128 5.20 -0.72 22.11
C THR A 128 5.16 0.60 22.87
#